data_AF-A0AAE1FFM0-F1
#
_entry.id   AF-A0AAE1FFM0-F1
#
_cell.length_a   1.000
_cell.length_b   1.000
_cell.length_c   1.000
_cell.angle_alpha   90.00
_cell.angle_beta   90.00
_cell.angle_gamma   90.00
#
_symmetry.space_group_name_H-M   'P 1'
#
loop_
_entity.id
_entity.type
_entity.pdbx_description
1 polymer ?
#
loop_
_entity_poly.entity_id
_entity_poly.type
_entity_poly.pdbx_seq_one_letter_code
_entity_poly.pdbx_strand_id
1 'polypeptide(L)'
;MYSIYFQPRHSTWLYTPHRSIPTLYTPHRSIPTLYTPHRSIPTLYTPHRSIPTLYTPHRSIPTLYTPHRSIPTLYTLHRSIPTLYTPHCSIPTLYTPHRSIPTLYTPHRSIPTLYTPHHSISTLRSCCGWW
;
A
#
# COMPACT_ATOMS: atom_id res chain seq x y z
N MET A 1 -6.72 -7.59 20.35
CA MET A 1 -6.83 -8.97 19.82
C MET A 1 -6.76 -8.89 18.31
N TYR A 2 -5.66 -9.33 17.69
CA TYR A 2 -5.52 -9.33 16.23
C TYR A 2 -5.72 -10.77 15.76
N SER A 3 -6.84 -11.06 15.12
CA SER A 3 -7.11 -12.38 14.55
C SER A 3 -6.38 -12.46 13.21
N ILE A 4 -5.33 -13.27 13.15
CA ILE A 4 -4.54 -13.53 11.95
C ILE A 4 -5.11 -14.82 11.33
N TYR A 5 -5.88 -14.69 10.26
CA TYR A 5 -6.32 -15.85 9.50
C TYR A 5 -5.26 -16.22 8.48
N PHE A 6 -4.62 -17.37 8.70
CA PHE A 6 -3.71 -17.99 7.74
C PHE A 6 -4.48 -19.08 6.99
N GLN A 7 -4.73 -18.88 5.69
CA GLN A 7 -5.15 -19.97 4.80
C GLN A 7 -4.10 -20.19 3.71
N PRO A 8 -3.72 -21.46 3.43
CA PRO A 8 -2.78 -21.79 2.38
C PRO A 8 -3.49 -21.81 1.03
N ARG A 9 -3.76 -20.62 0.46
CA ARG A 9 -3.81 -20.32 -0.99
C ARG A 9 -4.23 -18.85 -1.26
N HIS A 10 -3.21 -18.00 -1.35
CA HIS A 10 -3.08 -16.80 -2.20
C HIS A 10 -3.94 -15.54 -1.98
N SER A 11 -5.03 -15.56 -1.20
CA SER A 11 -5.77 -14.33 -0.85
C SER A 11 -5.97 -14.21 0.66
N THR A 12 -5.51 -13.10 1.25
CA THR A 12 -5.61 -12.84 2.70
C THR A 12 -6.38 -11.55 2.92
N TRP A 13 -7.56 -11.66 3.50
CA TRP A 13 -8.40 -10.52 3.89
C TRP A 13 -8.23 -10.25 5.37
N LEU A 14 -7.96 -9.00 5.74
CA LEU A 14 -7.90 -8.61 7.14
C LEU A 14 -8.76 -7.35 7.37
N TYR A 15 -9.74 -7.50 8.26
CA TYR A 15 -10.57 -6.42 8.76
C TYR A 15 -10.11 -6.07 10.17
N THR A 16 -9.89 -4.79 10.44
CA THR A 16 -9.51 -4.33 11.79
C THR A 16 -10.55 -3.42 12.41
N PRO A 17 -10.61 -3.35 13.74
CA PRO A 17 -11.46 -2.40 14.44
C PRO A 17 -11.03 -0.95 14.22
N HIS A 18 -11.90 -0.03 14.67
CA HIS A 18 -11.64 1.40 14.70
C HIS A 18 -10.39 1.72 15.55
N ARG A 19 -9.41 2.43 14.97
CA ARG A 19 -8.06 2.67 15.50
C ARG A 19 -7.21 1.40 15.63
N SER A 20 -6.45 1.08 14.59
CA SER A 20 -5.66 -0.14 14.52
C SER A 20 -4.27 0.07 13.91
N ILE A 21 -3.33 -0.78 14.31
CA ILE A 21 -1.98 -0.85 13.73
C ILE A 21 -1.77 -2.29 13.24
N PRO A 22 -2.46 -2.72 12.16
CA PRO A 22 -2.31 -4.07 11.66
C PRO A 22 -0.99 -4.25 10.92
N THR A 23 -0.26 -5.31 11.28
CA THR A 23 0.89 -5.81 10.52
C THR A 23 0.49 -7.10 9.82
N LEU A 24 0.62 -7.14 8.48
CA LEU A 24 0.36 -8.33 7.68
C LEU A 24 1.64 -8.79 6.97
N TYR A 25 2.00 -10.04 7.20
CA TYR A 25 3.04 -10.75 6.45
C TYR A 25 2.35 -11.77 5.56
N THR A 26 2.61 -11.73 4.26
CA THR A 26 2.06 -12.72 3.33
C THR A 26 3.16 -13.58 2.70
N PRO A 27 2.82 -14.80 2.24
CA PRO A 27 3.74 -15.64 1.50
C PRO A 27 4.04 -15.08 0.08
N HIS A 28 4.95 -15.76 -0.63
CA HIS A 28 5.25 -15.52 -2.04
C HIS A 28 3.97 -15.63 -2.88
N ARG A 29 3.78 -14.73 -3.86
CA ARG A 29 2.59 -14.68 -4.73
C ARG A 29 1.27 -14.54 -3.97
N SER A 30 1.06 -13.37 -3.37
CA SER A 30 -0.13 -13.08 -2.56
C SER A 30 -0.93 -11.88 -3.06
N ILE A 31 -2.24 -11.92 -2.86
CA ILE A 31 -3.16 -10.80 -3.07
C ILE A 31 -3.77 -10.44 -1.71
N PRO A 32 -3.04 -9.71 -0.84
CA PRO A 32 -3.58 -9.26 0.43
C PRO A 32 -4.49 -8.07 0.25
N THR A 33 -5.54 -8.04 1.05
CA THR A 33 -6.56 -7.01 1.04
C THR A 33 -6.84 -6.62 2.48
N LEU A 34 -6.60 -5.34 2.77
CA LEU A 34 -6.74 -4.80 4.11
C LEU A 34 -7.84 -3.74 4.13
N TYR A 35 -8.83 -3.93 5.00
CA TYR A 35 -9.84 -2.93 5.28
C TYR A 35 -9.63 -2.41 6.71
N THR A 36 -9.54 -1.08 6.84
CA THR A 36 -9.46 -0.44 8.15
C THR A 36 -10.47 0.71 8.21
N PRO A 37 -11.34 0.79 9.24
CA PRO A 37 -12.47 1.72 9.25
C PRO A 37 -12.11 3.15 9.66
N HIS A 38 -11.12 3.40 10.52
CA HIS A 38 -10.74 4.77 10.89
C HIS A 38 -9.40 4.82 11.63
N ARG A 39 -8.56 5.83 11.35
CA ARG A 39 -7.25 6.10 12.00
C ARG A 39 -6.38 4.85 12.14
N SER A 40 -5.76 4.43 11.04
CA SER A 40 -4.95 3.21 11.01
C SER A 40 -3.51 3.45 10.57
N ILE A 41 -2.61 2.60 11.04
CA ILE A 41 -1.22 2.56 10.57
C ILE A 41 -0.95 1.14 10.09
N PRO A 42 -1.40 0.78 8.88
CA PRO A 42 -1.22 -0.57 8.38
C PRO A 42 0.19 -0.75 7.81
N THR A 43 0.79 -1.89 8.12
CA THR A 43 2.09 -2.30 7.61
C THR A 43 1.95 -3.62 6.88
N LEU A 44 2.40 -3.66 5.62
CA LEU A 44 2.28 -4.83 4.78
C LEU A 44 3.62 -5.22 4.19
N TYR A 45 4.06 -6.43 4.52
CA TYR A 45 5.29 -7.04 4.01
C TYR A 45 4.92 -8.21 3.10
N THR A 46 5.35 -8.13 1.85
CA THR A 46 5.22 -9.24 0.89
C THR A 46 6.58 -9.61 0.31
N PRO A 47 6.93 -10.89 0.17
CA PRO A 47 8.27 -11.31 -0.25
C PRO A 47 8.46 -11.32 -1.77
N HIS A 48 7.44 -11.52 -2.61
CA HIS A 48 7.59 -11.46 -4.08
C HIS A 48 6.23 -11.52 -4.80
N ARG A 49 6.07 -10.77 -5.91
CA ARG A 49 4.88 -10.77 -6.79
C ARG A 49 3.56 -10.61 -6.03
N SER A 50 3.25 -9.40 -5.60
CA SER A 50 2.05 -9.15 -4.81
C SER A 50 1.13 -8.09 -5.43
N ILE A 51 -0.16 -8.22 -5.15
CA ILE A 51 -1.16 -7.21 -5.50
C ILE A 51 -1.87 -6.81 -4.21
N PRO A 52 -1.22 -5.99 -3.37
CA PRO A 52 -1.81 -5.56 -2.13
C PRO A 52 -2.85 -4.47 -2.38
N THR A 53 -4.02 -4.61 -1.76
CA THR A 53 -5.06 -3.57 -1.77
C THR A 53 -5.32 -3.09 -0.36
N LEU A 54 -5.43 -1.77 -0.20
CA LEU A 54 -5.72 -1.14 1.07
C LEU A 54 -6.88 -0.16 0.93
N TYR A 55 -7.90 -0.34 1.74
CA TYR A 55 -9.02 0.60 1.87
C TYR A 55 -9.06 1.21 3.27
N THR A 56 -9.00 2.54 3.34
CA THR A 56 -9.15 3.28 4.61
C THR A 56 -10.01 4.54 4.41
N PRO A 57 -11.17 4.70 5.04
CA PRO A 57 -12.08 5.81 4.71
C PRO A 57 -11.70 7.15 5.38
N HIS A 58 -10.75 7.19 6.31
CA HIS A 58 -10.40 8.45 6.99
C HIS A 58 -8.90 8.78 6.98
N ARG A 59 -8.22 8.56 8.11
CA ARG A 59 -6.80 8.86 8.31
C ARG A 59 -6.01 7.57 8.30
N SER A 60 -4.99 7.48 7.45
CA SER A 60 -4.07 6.34 7.51
C SER A 60 -2.64 6.69 7.16
N ILE A 61 -1.70 5.90 7.70
CA ILE A 61 -0.28 5.96 7.36
C ILE A 61 0.14 4.57 6.92
N PRO A 62 -0.16 4.19 5.67
CA PRO A 62 0.15 2.87 5.19
C PRO A 62 1.60 2.75 4.76
N THR A 63 2.20 1.64 5.15
CA THR A 63 3.59 1.29 4.87
C THR A 63 3.61 -0.03 4.13
N LEU A 64 4.23 -0.05 2.95
CA LEU A 64 4.25 -1.22 2.11
C LEU A 64 5.65 -1.52 1.60
N TYR A 65 6.10 -2.74 1.89
CA TYR A 65 7.39 -3.25 1.47
C TYR A 65 7.20 -4.48 0.58
N THR A 66 7.66 -4.38 -0.66
CA THR A 66 7.77 -5.55 -1.56
C THR A 66 9.16 -5.54 -2.19
N PRO A 67 9.94 -6.62 -2.14
CA PRO A 67 11.30 -6.60 -2.64
C PRO A 67 11.39 -6.89 -4.15
N HIS A 68 10.28 -6.98 -4.90
CA HIS A 68 10.39 -7.32 -6.32
C HIS A 68 9.30 -6.72 -7.21
N ARG A 69 8.21 -7.43 -7.47
CA ARG A 69 7.11 -7.00 -8.35
C ARG A 69 5.86 -6.77 -7.51
N SER A 70 5.28 -5.57 -7.60
CA SER A 70 4.00 -5.32 -6.95
C SER A 70 3.12 -4.31 -7.66
N ILE A 71 1.81 -4.52 -7.55
CA ILE A 71 0.78 -3.58 -8.02
C ILE A 71 -0.04 -3.16 -6.81
N PRO A 72 0.47 -2.22 -6.00
CA PRO A 72 -0.22 -1.78 -4.80
C PRO A 72 -1.34 -0.81 -5.16
N THR A 73 -2.53 -1.08 -4.65
CA THR A 73 -3.66 -0.17 -4.78
C THR A 73 -4.07 0.35 -3.41
N LEU A 74 -4.25 1.66 -3.32
CA LEU A 74 -4.60 2.30 -2.07
C LEU A 74 -5.69 3.33 -2.30
N TYR A 75 -6.76 3.15 -1.55
CA TYR A 75 -7.91 4.02 -1.55
C TYR A 75 -8.07 4.67 -0.17
N THR A 76 -7.94 6.00 -0.12
CA THR A 76 -8.25 6.76 1.10
C THR A 76 -9.15 7.94 0.85
N LEU A 77 -10.28 8.02 1.55
CA LEU A 77 -11.26 9.10 1.34
C LEU A 77 -10.80 10.48 1.85
N HIS A 78 -10.06 10.56 2.96
CA HIS A 78 -9.66 11.86 3.54
C HIS A 78 -8.16 12.14 3.53
N ARG A 79 -7.39 11.55 4.45
CA ARG A 79 -5.98 11.91 4.67
C ARG A 79 -5.10 10.68 4.70
N SER A 80 -4.07 10.65 3.87
CA SER A 80 -3.10 9.56 3.89
C SER A 80 -1.66 9.99 3.68
N ILE A 81 -0.74 9.25 4.31
CA ILE A 81 0.70 9.39 4.11
C ILE A 81 1.22 8.01 3.73
N PRO A 82 1.06 7.60 2.47
CA PRO A 82 1.48 6.29 2.02
C PRO A 82 2.98 6.27 1.77
N THR A 83 3.64 5.22 2.26
CA THR A 83 5.04 4.94 1.95
C THR A 83 5.13 3.60 1.23
N LEU A 84 5.76 3.61 0.06
CA LEU A 84 5.93 2.44 -0.78
C LEU A 84 7.40 2.23 -1.09
N TYR A 85 7.94 1.09 -0.67
CA TYR A 85 9.29 0.67 -0.97
C TYR A 85 9.26 -0.57 -1.87
N THR A 86 9.77 -0.42 -3.09
CA THR A 86 9.85 -1.53 -4.04
C THR A 86 11.14 -1.44 -4.86
N PRO A 87 12.15 -2.31 -4.65
CA PRO A 87 13.44 -2.18 -5.29
C PRO A 87 13.34 -2.39 -6.82
N HIS A 88 12.55 -3.36 -7.31
CA HIS A 88 12.50 -3.67 -8.75
C HIS A 88 11.36 -2.99 -9.55
N CYS A 89 10.15 -3.56 -9.54
CA CYS A 89 9.07 -3.11 -10.43
C CYS A 89 7.79 -2.84 -9.66
N SER A 90 7.24 -1.63 -9.77
CA SER A 90 5.93 -1.33 -9.20
C SER A 90 5.02 -0.47 -10.07
N ILE A 91 3.72 -0.70 -9.94
CA ILE A 91 2.68 0.12 -10.55
C ILE A 91 1.73 0.55 -9.43
N PRO A 92 2.11 1.55 -8.62
CA PRO A 92 1.25 2.00 -7.53
C PRO A 92 0.08 2.81 -8.05
N THR A 93 -1.10 2.53 -7.53
CA THR A 93 -2.30 3.35 -7.73
C THR A 93 -2.73 3.95 -6.38
N LEU A 94 -2.78 5.28 -6.32
CA LEU A 94 -3.19 6.01 -5.14
C LEU A 94 -4.39 6.89 -5.46
N TYR A 95 -5.51 6.63 -4.79
CA TYR A 95 -6.71 7.45 -4.89
C TYR A 95 -7.00 8.13 -3.57
N THR A 96 -6.92 9.48 -3.55
CA THR A 96 -7.18 10.27 -2.34
C THR A 96 -7.91 11.58 -2.65
N PRO A 97 -9.23 11.71 -2.36
CA PRO A 97 -10.02 12.90 -2.67
C PRO A 97 -9.50 14.19 -2.04
N HIS A 98 -9.03 14.15 -0.78
CA HIS A 98 -8.71 15.37 -0.05
C HIS A 98 -7.21 15.66 0.05
N ARG A 99 -6.46 14.91 0.87
CA ARG A 99 -5.05 15.22 1.14
C ARG A 99 -4.18 13.96 1.18
N SER A 100 -3.12 13.93 0.38
CA SER A 100 -2.10 12.89 0.51
C SER A 100 -0.67 13.38 0.35
N ILE A 101 0.23 12.67 1.03
CA ILE A 101 1.68 12.87 0.92
C ILE A 101 2.34 11.52 0.59
N PRO A 102 2.28 11.07 -0.68
CA PRO A 102 2.90 9.81 -1.06
C PRO A 102 4.42 9.90 -1.16
N THR A 103 5.08 8.90 -0.59
CA THR A 103 6.50 8.63 -0.83
C THR A 103 6.66 7.30 -1.55
N LEU A 104 7.28 7.34 -2.73
CA LEU A 104 7.60 6.16 -3.53
C LEU A 104 9.11 6.04 -3.68
N TYR A 105 9.65 4.88 -3.30
CA TYR A 105 11.05 4.54 -3.54
C TYR A 105 11.16 3.31 -4.44
N THR A 106 11.70 3.53 -5.65
CA THR A 106 11.80 2.54 -6.72
C THR A 106 13.10 2.68 -7.52
N PRO A 107 14.20 2.03 -7.14
CA PRO A 107 15.49 2.17 -7.80
C PRO A 107 15.53 1.64 -9.26
N HIS A 108 14.56 0.85 -9.71
CA HIS A 108 14.50 0.36 -11.09
C HIS A 108 13.33 0.91 -11.92
N ARG A 109 12.12 0.33 -11.85
CA ARG A 109 11.00 0.69 -12.75
C ARG A 109 9.71 0.95 -11.97
N SER A 110 9.12 2.13 -12.16
CA SER A 110 7.85 2.50 -11.54
C SER A 110 6.95 3.28 -12.47
N ILE A 111 5.65 2.94 -12.47
CA ILE A 111 4.62 3.72 -13.15
C ILE A 111 3.56 4.12 -12.10
N PRO A 112 3.78 5.22 -11.36
CA PRO A 112 2.81 5.68 -10.38
C PRO A 112 1.61 6.37 -11.02
N THR A 113 0.43 6.06 -10.51
CA THR A 113 -0.79 6.83 -10.77
C THR A 113 -1.29 7.43 -9.45
N LEU A 114 -1.45 8.74 -9.43
CA LEU A 114 -1.90 9.51 -8.28
C LEU A 114 -3.12 10.34 -8.66
N TYR A 115 -4.24 10.12 -7.99
CA TYR A 115 -5.45 10.92 -8.18
C TYR A 115 -5.79 11.67 -6.88
N THR A 116 -5.62 13.00 -6.92
CA THR A 116 -5.92 13.91 -5.80
C THR A 116 -6.54 15.23 -6.28
N PRO A 117 -7.86 15.43 -6.13
CA PRO A 117 -8.51 16.64 -6.63
C PRO A 117 -8.25 17.89 -5.77
N HIS A 118 -7.96 17.77 -4.47
CA HIS A 118 -7.84 18.94 -3.59
C HIS A 118 -6.40 19.31 -3.20
N HIS A 119 -5.56 18.42 -2.67
CA HIS A 119 -4.16 18.74 -2.31
C HIS A 119 -3.23 17.50 -2.27
N SER A 120 -2.11 17.52 -2.99
CA SER A 120 -1.06 16.50 -2.87
C SER A 120 0.36 17.06 -2.90
N ILE A 121 1.25 16.41 -2.15
CA ILE A 121 2.71 16.62 -2.21
C ILE A 121 3.32 15.24 -2.39
N SER A 122 3.83 14.93 -3.58
CA SER A 122 4.41 13.62 -3.89
C SER A 122 5.94 13.68 -3.90
N THR A 123 6.59 12.67 -3.35
CA THR A 123 8.03 12.44 -3.50
C THR A 123 8.22 11.10 -4.21
N LEU A 124 8.71 11.17 -5.45
CA LEU A 124 9.03 10.00 -6.26
C LEU A 124 10.55 9.91 -6.42
N ARG A 125 11.16 8.89 -5.85
CA ARG A 125 12.58 8.58 -6.07
C ARG A 125 12.68 7.33 -6.93
N SER A 126 12.75 7.57 -8.24
CA SER A 126 12.98 6.54 -9.25
C SER A 126 14.29 6.77 -9.99
N CYS A 127 15.19 5.79 -9.98
CA CYS A 127 16.32 5.81 -10.92
C CYS A 127 15.76 5.40 -12.27
N CYS A 128 15.49 6.37 -13.15
CA CYS A 128 15.05 6.10 -14.51
C CYS A 128 16.10 5.27 -15.25
N GLY A 129 15.94 3.96 -15.27
CA GLY A 129 16.53 3.12 -16.31
C GLY A 129 15.71 3.31 -17.59
N TRP A 130 16.10 4.28 -18.41
CA TRP A 130 15.70 4.32 -19.81
C TRP A 130 16.26 3.07 -20.50
N TRP A 131 15.36 2.22 -20.99
CA TRP A 131 15.50 1.46 -22.24
C TRP A 131 14.11 1.31 -22.83
#